data_AF-A0A9Q3PSD7-F1
#
_entry.id   AF-A0A9Q3PSD7-F1
#
_cell.length_a   1.000
_cell.length_b   1.000
_cell.length_c   1.000
_cell.angle_alpha   90.00
_cell.angle_beta   90.00
_cell.angle_gamma   90.00
#
_symmetry.space_group_name_H-M   'P 1'
#
loop_
_entity.id
_entity.type
_entity.pdbx_description
1 polymer ?
#
loop_
_entity_poly.entity_id
_entity_poly.type
_entity_poly.pdbx_seq_one_letter_code
_entity_poly.pdbx_strand_id
1 'polypeptide(L)'
;MSLSQNRKEIKTNKQLLGGIMKGIGFCPGSDSGKSAGFYSRKPGLTPHQIELDNMQWTKLQQYDKFIYSRISHFSKLAANENQSLMEAAKLPNFSQLEWTSANPKEEFKSFTNFIVTQDGFFNKPHQDLNDLNSWTYGIFSFVSKKDFHPFPTAFTPSGHGLHFPKLKMELDFSKKPGIMKIVWKTSTINHHTKKPPPEIINHDKITHFGCSFQMNHKLFNVGDKFLRMTPNKINSKVNGYFERNIQDQKRTKKC
;
A
#
# COMPACT_ATOMS: atom_id res chain seq x y z
N MET A 1 1.03 14.33 -9.60
CA MET A 1 -0.15 13.83 -8.85
C MET A 1 0.14 12.39 -8.45
N SER A 2 0.11 12.08 -7.15
CA SER A 2 0.40 10.74 -6.61
C SER A 2 -0.72 9.77 -6.99
N LEU A 3 -0.35 8.53 -7.35
CA LEU A 3 -1.28 7.46 -7.72
C LEU A 3 -2.36 7.21 -6.64
N SER A 4 -2.03 7.44 -5.37
CA SER A 4 -2.98 7.30 -4.26
C SER A 4 -4.11 8.34 -4.29
N GLN A 5 -3.91 9.53 -4.85
CA GLN A 5 -4.93 10.60 -4.86
C GLN A 5 -6.21 10.21 -5.61
N ASN A 6 -6.07 9.29 -6.56
CA ASN A 6 -7.14 8.78 -7.40
C ASN A 6 -7.77 7.48 -6.89
N ARG A 7 -7.29 6.92 -5.77
CA ARG A 7 -7.87 5.71 -5.16
C ARG A 7 -8.98 6.04 -4.16
N LYS A 8 -9.92 5.10 -4.00
CA LYS A 8 -10.98 5.19 -3.00
C LYS A 8 -10.40 5.03 -1.58
N GLU A 9 -10.96 5.78 -0.64
CA GLU A 9 -10.60 5.69 0.78
C GLU A 9 -11.08 4.38 1.41
N ILE A 10 -10.23 3.78 2.23
CA ILE A 10 -10.53 2.61 3.04
C ILE A 10 -11.05 3.09 4.39
N LYS A 11 -12.37 3.20 4.51
CA LYS A 11 -13.06 3.64 5.74
C LYS A 11 -13.48 2.49 6.66
N THR A 12 -13.37 1.25 6.19
CA THR A 12 -13.85 0.05 6.90
C THR A 12 -12.82 -0.54 7.87
N ASN A 13 -11.61 0.02 7.94
CA ASN A 13 -10.58 -0.46 8.85
C ASN A 13 -10.92 -0.05 10.30
N LYS A 14 -11.18 -1.04 11.17
CA LYS A 14 -11.56 -0.82 12.57
C LYS A 14 -10.46 -0.18 13.43
N GLN A 15 -9.21 -0.19 12.96
CA GLN A 15 -8.08 0.44 13.67
C GLN A 15 -7.93 1.93 13.31
N LEU A 16 -8.48 2.37 12.18
CA LEU A 16 -8.42 3.77 11.75
C LEU A 16 -9.20 4.66 12.74
N LEU A 17 -8.53 5.68 13.28
CA LEU A 17 -9.14 6.66 14.18
C LEU A 17 -9.35 8.02 13.49
N GLY A 18 -8.53 8.35 12.49
CA GLY A 18 -8.70 9.55 11.67
C GLY A 18 -7.70 9.64 10.54
N GLY A 19 -7.87 10.66 9.70
CA GLY A 19 -7.11 10.89 8.47
C GLY A 19 -7.51 9.96 7.32
N ILE A 20 -6.61 9.79 6.35
CA ILE A 20 -6.88 9.11 5.08
C ILE A 20 -6.03 7.85 4.95
N MET A 21 -6.65 6.76 4.48
CA MET A 21 -6.01 5.49 4.15
C MET A 21 -6.48 5.02 2.76
N LYS A 22 -5.56 4.67 1.86
CA LYS A 22 -5.86 4.25 0.48
C LYS A 22 -4.95 3.10 0.04
N GLY A 23 -5.47 2.15 -0.72
CA GLY A 23 -4.70 1.00 -1.20
C GLY A 23 -4.35 1.09 -2.68
N ILE A 24 -3.21 0.50 -3.06
CA ILE A 24 -2.73 0.34 -4.43
C ILE A 24 -2.21 -1.09 -4.62
N GLY A 25 -2.45 -1.68 -5.80
CA GLY A 25 -2.06 -3.05 -6.12
C GLY A 25 -3.21 -4.05 -5.96
N PHE A 26 -2.86 -5.33 -5.86
CA PHE A 26 -3.82 -6.42 -5.76
C PHE A 26 -4.43 -6.51 -4.36
N CYS A 27 -5.73 -6.74 -4.31
CA CYS A 27 -6.48 -6.96 -3.08
C CYS A 27 -7.43 -8.16 -3.21
N PRO A 28 -7.92 -8.71 -2.08
CA PRO A 28 -9.02 -9.66 -2.12
C PRO A 28 -10.24 -9.08 -2.85
N GLY A 29 -10.93 -9.92 -3.62
CA GLY A 29 -12.10 -9.53 -4.40
C GLY A 29 -13.34 -9.39 -3.54
N SER A 30 -14.12 -8.34 -3.79
CA SER A 30 -15.42 -8.12 -3.16
C SER A 30 -16.58 -8.09 -4.17
N ASP A 31 -16.28 -8.14 -5.47
CA ASP A 31 -17.30 -8.13 -6.52
C ASP A 31 -17.86 -9.54 -6.73
N SER A 32 -19.14 -9.63 -7.11
CA SER A 32 -19.82 -10.91 -7.32
C SER A 32 -19.05 -11.81 -8.30
N GLY A 33 -18.83 -13.06 -7.90
CA GLY A 33 -18.11 -14.05 -8.70
C GLY A 33 -16.58 -13.90 -8.74
N LYS A 34 -16.03 -12.80 -8.22
CA LYS A 34 -14.60 -12.48 -8.23
C LYS A 34 -13.96 -12.77 -6.87
N SER A 35 -12.74 -13.30 -6.88
CA SER A 35 -11.97 -13.68 -5.68
C SER A 35 -10.77 -12.78 -5.43
N ALA A 36 -10.29 -12.07 -6.45
CA ALA A 36 -9.24 -11.06 -6.34
C ALA A 36 -9.45 -9.92 -7.34
N GLY A 37 -8.72 -8.82 -7.16
CA GLY A 37 -8.66 -7.73 -8.14
C GLY A 37 -7.79 -6.59 -7.64
N PHE A 38 -8.04 -5.39 -8.12
CA PHE A 38 -7.32 -4.19 -7.70
C PHE A 38 -8.16 -3.27 -6.82
N TYR A 39 -7.48 -2.49 -5.96
CA TYR A 39 -8.06 -1.34 -5.31
C TYR A 39 -8.65 -0.35 -6.33
N SER A 40 -9.93 0.00 -6.15
CA SER A 40 -10.67 0.86 -7.07
C SER A 40 -10.19 2.31 -7.06
N ARG A 41 -10.36 2.95 -8.22
CA ARG A 41 -10.36 4.41 -8.33
C ARG A 41 -11.54 5.02 -7.58
N LYS A 42 -11.40 6.28 -7.16
CA LYS A 42 -12.53 7.09 -6.70
C LYS A 42 -13.43 7.42 -7.91
N PRO A 43 -14.75 7.59 -7.70
CA PRO A 43 -15.64 8.03 -8.77
C PRO A 43 -15.31 9.47 -9.22
N GLY A 44 -15.79 9.85 -10.40
CA GLY A 44 -15.76 11.24 -10.88
C GLY A 44 -14.41 11.73 -11.38
N LEU A 45 -13.48 10.84 -11.72
CA LEU A 45 -12.20 11.25 -12.32
C LEU A 45 -12.39 11.76 -13.75
N THR A 46 -11.74 12.87 -14.07
CA THR A 46 -11.71 13.39 -15.45
C THR A 46 -10.89 12.48 -16.37
N PRO A 47 -11.10 12.53 -17.70
CA PRO A 47 -10.27 11.79 -18.65
C PRO A 47 -8.77 12.06 -18.46
N HIS A 48 -8.40 13.33 -18.23
CA HIS A 48 -7.02 13.72 -17.96
C HIS A 48 -6.46 13.10 -16.67
N GLN A 49 -7.25 13.07 -15.58
CA GLN A 49 -6.83 12.41 -14.33
C GLN A 49 -6.64 10.90 -14.50
N ILE A 50 -7.48 10.25 -15.31
CA ILE A 50 -7.36 8.82 -15.64
C ILE A 50 -6.08 8.56 -16.45
N GLU A 51 -5.78 9.41 -17.43
CA GLU A 51 -4.57 9.32 -18.23
C GLU A 51 -3.31 9.49 -17.37
N LEU A 52 -3.27 10.51 -16.53
CA LEU A 52 -2.19 10.72 -15.56
C LEU A 52 -2.04 9.50 -14.62
N ASP A 53 -3.14 8.92 -14.14
CA ASP A 53 -3.13 7.72 -13.29
C ASP A 53 -2.51 6.52 -14.00
N ASN A 54 -2.92 6.27 -15.25
CA ASN A 54 -2.36 5.21 -16.09
C ASN A 54 -0.84 5.41 -16.29
N MET A 55 -0.40 6.65 -16.56
CA MET A 55 1.03 6.96 -16.69
C MET A 55 1.82 6.79 -15.40
N GLN A 56 1.22 7.02 -14.22
CA GLN A 56 1.89 6.72 -12.96
C GLN A 56 1.94 5.20 -12.71
N TRP A 57 0.93 4.45 -13.16
CA TRP A 57 0.91 3.00 -13.01
C TRP A 57 2.09 2.32 -13.73
N THR A 58 2.44 2.78 -14.93
CA THR A 58 3.56 2.20 -15.69
C THR A 58 4.91 2.29 -14.96
N LYS A 59 5.04 3.22 -13.99
CA LYS A 59 6.25 3.36 -13.16
C LYS A 59 6.33 2.36 -12.03
N LEU A 60 5.21 1.71 -11.66
CA LEU A 60 5.16 0.80 -10.51
C LEU A 60 6.14 -0.37 -10.64
N GLN A 61 6.41 -0.86 -11.86
CA GLN A 61 7.36 -1.96 -12.05
C GLN A 61 8.78 -1.55 -11.62
N GLN A 62 9.20 -0.33 -11.93
CA GLN A 62 10.49 0.19 -11.48
C GLN A 62 10.50 0.39 -9.96
N TYR A 63 9.36 0.80 -9.39
CA TYR A 63 9.24 0.94 -7.94
C TYR A 63 9.31 -0.42 -7.24
N ASP A 64 8.71 -1.48 -7.76
CA ASP A 64 8.82 -2.83 -7.15
C ASP A 64 10.28 -3.28 -7.04
N LYS A 65 11.05 -3.14 -8.13
CA LYS A 65 12.49 -3.42 -8.14
C LYS A 65 13.26 -2.57 -7.12
N PHE A 66 12.96 -1.28 -7.06
CA PHE A 66 13.58 -0.37 -6.10
C PHE A 66 13.25 -0.78 -4.65
N ILE A 67 12.01 -1.10 -4.35
CA ILE A 67 11.54 -1.49 -3.01
C ILE A 67 12.19 -2.80 -2.59
N TYR A 68 12.21 -3.81 -3.46
CA TYR A 68 12.91 -5.06 -3.21
C TYR A 68 14.39 -4.80 -2.90
N SER A 69 15.09 -4.04 -3.75
CA SER A 69 16.50 -3.67 -3.53
C SER A 69 16.73 -2.99 -2.18
N ARG A 70 15.83 -2.08 -1.77
CA ARG A 70 15.91 -1.39 -0.48
C ARG A 70 15.77 -2.35 0.70
N ILE A 71 14.82 -3.28 0.64
CA ILE A 71 14.60 -4.24 1.72
C ILE A 71 15.77 -5.21 1.78
N SER A 72 16.22 -5.73 0.64
CA SER A 72 17.39 -6.63 0.56
C SER A 72 18.66 -5.97 1.10
N HIS A 73 18.81 -4.66 0.91
CA HIS A 73 19.91 -3.90 1.50
C HIS A 73 19.78 -3.75 3.03
N PHE A 74 18.57 -3.53 3.56
CA PHE A 74 18.34 -3.48 5.01
C PHE A 74 18.47 -4.86 5.68
N SER A 75 17.88 -5.88 5.05
CA SER A 75 17.85 -7.26 5.55
C SER A 75 17.51 -8.21 4.40
N LYS A 76 18.51 -8.98 3.95
CA LYS A 76 18.32 -10.06 2.97
C LYS A 76 17.30 -11.09 3.47
N LEU A 77 17.29 -11.38 4.78
CA LEU A 77 16.32 -12.28 5.38
C LEU A 77 14.89 -11.78 5.17
N ALA A 78 14.64 -10.48 5.39
CA ALA A 78 13.31 -9.91 5.24
C ALA A 78 12.81 -9.95 3.78
N ALA A 79 13.68 -9.64 2.83
CA ALA A 79 13.37 -9.74 1.41
C ALA A 79 13.06 -11.18 1.00
N ASN A 80 13.92 -12.13 1.39
CA ASN A 80 13.78 -13.54 1.03
C ASN A 80 12.52 -14.17 1.64
N GLU A 81 12.23 -13.93 2.93
CA GLU A 81 11.01 -14.47 3.57
C GLU A 81 9.74 -13.99 2.87
N ASN A 82 9.66 -12.69 2.54
CA ASN A 82 8.52 -12.15 1.81
C ASN A 82 8.43 -12.68 0.37
N GLN A 83 9.57 -12.82 -0.32
CA GLN A 83 9.62 -13.37 -1.68
C GLN A 83 9.18 -14.83 -1.72
N SER A 84 9.67 -15.68 -0.81
CA SER A 84 9.29 -17.10 -0.75
C SER A 84 7.79 -17.29 -0.58
N LEU A 85 7.12 -16.42 0.19
CA LEU A 85 5.66 -16.42 0.31
C LEU A 85 4.95 -16.06 -1.00
N MET A 86 5.46 -15.06 -1.73
CA MET A 86 4.92 -14.67 -3.03
C MET A 86 5.06 -15.82 -4.05
N GLU A 87 6.21 -16.49 -4.07
CA GLU A 87 6.50 -17.61 -4.96
C GLU A 87 5.64 -18.84 -4.64
N ALA A 88 5.47 -19.19 -3.37
CA ALA A 88 4.71 -20.35 -2.92
C ALA A 88 3.27 -20.35 -3.43
N ALA A 89 2.61 -19.18 -3.46
CA ALA A 89 1.24 -19.02 -3.94
C ALA A 89 1.14 -18.38 -5.35
N LYS A 90 2.26 -18.24 -6.08
CA LYS A 90 2.36 -17.58 -7.39
C LYS A 90 1.61 -16.24 -7.41
N LEU A 91 1.82 -15.42 -6.39
CA LEU A 91 1.14 -14.14 -6.23
C LEU A 91 1.70 -13.10 -7.19
N PRO A 92 0.82 -12.26 -7.77
CA PRO A 92 1.28 -11.11 -8.54
C PRO A 92 1.78 -10.00 -7.61
N ASN A 93 2.79 -9.25 -8.04
CA ASN A 93 3.21 -8.04 -7.32
C ASN A 93 2.24 -6.86 -7.58
N PHE A 94 2.41 -5.76 -6.84
CA PHE A 94 1.52 -4.60 -6.95
C PHE A 94 1.57 -3.86 -8.30
N SER A 95 2.55 -4.16 -9.17
CA SER A 95 2.73 -3.50 -10.47
C SER A 95 2.14 -4.27 -11.65
N GLN A 96 1.99 -5.59 -11.51
CA GLN A 96 1.46 -6.45 -12.56
C GLN A 96 0.01 -6.11 -12.88
N LEU A 97 -0.39 -6.27 -14.15
CA LEU A 97 -1.72 -5.89 -14.63
C LEU A 97 -2.74 -7.03 -14.51
N GLU A 98 -2.27 -8.26 -14.66
CA GLU A 98 -3.08 -9.47 -14.64
C GLU A 98 -2.48 -10.50 -13.69
N TRP A 99 -3.32 -11.30 -13.03
CA TRP A 99 -2.85 -12.33 -12.12
C TRP A 99 -1.94 -13.35 -12.83
N THR A 100 -2.36 -13.77 -14.01
CA THR A 100 -1.66 -14.79 -14.81
C THR A 100 -0.37 -14.28 -15.45
N SER A 101 -0.12 -12.97 -15.42
CA SER A 101 1.18 -12.37 -15.79
C SER A 101 2.24 -12.47 -14.69
N ALA A 102 1.88 -13.05 -13.52
CA ALA A 102 2.84 -13.34 -12.46
C ALA A 102 3.90 -14.32 -12.96
N ASN A 103 5.10 -13.81 -13.29
CA ASN A 103 6.25 -14.66 -13.56
C ASN A 103 6.85 -15.14 -12.22
N PRO A 104 6.82 -16.44 -11.90
CA PRO A 104 7.38 -16.96 -10.65
C PRO A 104 8.90 -16.79 -10.57
N LYS A 105 9.59 -16.62 -11.71
CA LYS A 105 11.04 -16.41 -11.80
C LYS A 105 11.44 -14.93 -11.76
N GLU A 106 10.49 -14.02 -11.52
CA GLU A 106 10.81 -12.60 -11.41
C GLU A 106 11.49 -12.35 -10.06
N GLU A 107 12.79 -12.06 -10.10
CA GLU A 107 13.70 -12.04 -8.94
C GLU A 107 13.41 -10.94 -7.89
N PHE A 108 12.48 -10.02 -8.17
CA PHE A 108 12.30 -8.80 -7.39
C PHE A 108 10.85 -8.61 -6.91
N LYS A 109 10.31 -9.59 -6.19
CA LYS A 109 8.92 -9.57 -5.69
C LYS A 109 8.87 -9.70 -4.18
N SER A 110 8.22 -8.76 -3.50
CA SER A 110 8.02 -8.86 -2.04
C SER A 110 6.58 -8.61 -1.59
N PHE A 111 5.73 -7.95 -2.38
CA PHE A 111 4.39 -7.55 -1.92
C PHE A 111 3.37 -7.53 -3.05
N THR A 112 2.11 -7.78 -2.69
CA THR A 112 0.97 -7.72 -3.60
C THR A 112 0.35 -6.32 -3.67
N ASN A 113 0.51 -5.53 -2.62
CA ASN A 113 -0.07 -4.20 -2.50
C ASN A 113 0.71 -3.31 -1.52
N PHE A 114 0.32 -2.04 -1.50
CA PHE A 114 0.73 -1.11 -0.45
C PHE A 114 -0.40 -0.17 -0.07
N ILE A 115 -0.34 0.32 1.16
CA ILE A 115 -1.28 1.27 1.73
C ILE A 115 -0.58 2.61 1.87
N VAL A 116 -1.24 3.66 1.39
CA VAL A 116 -0.84 5.05 1.62
C VAL A 116 -1.73 5.66 2.70
N THR A 117 -1.10 6.30 3.68
CA THR A 117 -1.74 7.04 4.76
C THR A 117 -1.36 8.51 4.67
N GLN A 118 -2.32 9.42 4.84
CA GLN A 118 -2.07 10.86 4.76
C GLN A 118 -3.08 11.67 5.57
N ASP A 119 -2.90 12.99 5.58
CA ASP A 119 -3.88 13.99 6.02
C ASP A 119 -4.38 13.75 7.44
N GLY A 120 -3.41 13.69 8.35
CA GLY A 120 -3.68 13.53 9.78
C GLY A 120 -3.96 12.09 10.20
N PHE A 121 -3.47 11.10 9.44
CA PHE A 121 -3.68 9.69 9.75
C PHE A 121 -3.20 9.31 11.16
N PHE A 122 -4.05 8.59 11.91
CA PHE A 122 -3.68 7.91 13.15
C PHE A 122 -4.61 6.71 13.42
N ASN A 123 -4.12 5.76 14.22
CA ASN A 123 -4.81 4.50 14.47
C ASN A 123 -4.57 3.97 15.89
N LYS A 124 -5.36 2.96 16.26
CA LYS A 124 -5.19 2.24 17.52
C LYS A 124 -3.90 1.40 17.49
N PRO A 125 -3.25 1.18 18.64
CA PRO A 125 -2.23 0.14 18.81
C PRO A 125 -2.73 -1.23 18.33
N HIS A 126 -2.00 -1.88 17.43
CA HIS A 126 -2.35 -3.20 16.89
C HIS A 126 -1.12 -3.97 16.38
N GLN A 127 -1.34 -5.24 16.05
CA GLN A 127 -0.46 -6.06 15.20
C GLN A 127 -1.20 -6.33 13.89
N ASP A 128 -0.46 -6.49 12.81
CA ASP A 128 -1.03 -6.79 11.50
C ASP A 128 -1.30 -8.31 11.37
N LEU A 129 -2.13 -8.87 12.25
CA LEU A 129 -2.40 -10.33 12.29
C LEU A 129 -3.11 -10.86 11.03
N ASN A 130 -3.67 -9.97 10.21
CA ASN A 130 -4.32 -10.34 8.95
C ASN A 130 -3.37 -10.26 7.73
N ASP A 131 -2.15 -9.77 7.93
CA ASP A 131 -1.12 -9.73 6.93
C ASP A 131 -0.21 -10.95 7.07
N LEU A 132 0.12 -11.54 5.93
CA LEU A 132 0.91 -12.77 5.84
C LEU A 132 2.41 -12.48 5.73
N ASN A 133 2.80 -11.33 5.16
CA ASN A 133 4.22 -11.02 5.02
C ASN A 133 4.91 -11.09 6.39
N SER A 134 6.07 -11.73 6.44
CA SER A 134 6.84 -11.86 7.68
C SER A 134 7.36 -10.51 8.16
N TRP A 135 7.69 -9.64 7.20
CA TRP A 135 8.23 -8.31 7.44
C TRP A 135 7.45 -7.25 6.66
N THR A 136 7.12 -6.15 7.32
CA THR A 136 6.52 -4.97 6.68
C THR A 136 7.63 -3.97 6.39
N TYR A 137 7.59 -3.37 5.20
CA TYR A 137 8.43 -2.24 4.85
C TYR A 137 7.58 -0.97 4.83
N GLY A 138 8.05 0.07 5.51
CA GLY A 138 7.38 1.36 5.65
C GLY A 138 8.24 2.51 5.20
N ILE A 139 7.63 3.49 4.55
CA ILE A 139 8.22 4.76 4.13
C ILE A 139 7.39 5.89 4.72
N PHE A 140 8.05 6.84 5.39
CA PHE A 140 7.40 7.97 6.07
C PHE A 140 8.12 9.28 5.74
N SER A 141 7.37 10.35 5.51
CA SER A 141 7.93 11.68 5.21
C SER A 141 6.86 12.76 5.43
N PHE A 142 7.28 13.98 5.76
CA PHE A 142 6.45 15.15 5.46
C PHE A 142 6.49 15.42 3.96
N VAL A 143 5.34 15.78 3.40
CA VAL A 143 5.20 16.13 1.98
C VAL A 143 4.35 17.38 1.83
N SER A 144 4.55 18.09 0.72
CA SER A 144 3.68 19.19 0.31
C SER A 144 2.28 18.66 -0.03
N LYS A 145 1.23 19.32 0.49
CA LYS A 145 -0.17 19.00 0.16
C LYS A 145 -0.50 19.24 -1.32
N LYS A 146 0.25 20.10 -2.00
CA LYS A 146 0.01 20.49 -3.39
C LYS A 146 0.42 19.40 -4.37
N ASP A 147 1.64 18.89 -4.22
CA ASP A 147 2.31 18.06 -5.23
C ASP A 147 2.90 16.75 -4.67
N PHE A 148 2.84 16.55 -3.35
CA PHE A 148 3.34 15.36 -2.65
C PHE A 148 4.87 15.16 -2.76
N HIS A 149 5.61 16.22 -3.10
CA HIS A 149 7.07 16.17 -3.00
C HIS A 149 7.49 16.18 -1.51
N PRO A 150 8.54 15.41 -1.15
CA PRO A 150 9.12 15.45 0.19
C PRO A 150 9.43 16.89 0.58
N PHE A 151 9.00 17.28 1.77
CA PHE A 151 9.24 18.62 2.29
C PHE A 151 10.50 18.60 3.16
N PRO A 152 11.61 19.25 2.75
CA PRO A 152 12.81 19.34 3.58
C PRO A 152 12.52 20.27 4.77
N THR A 153 12.30 19.71 5.95
CA THR A 153 11.76 20.46 7.10
C THR A 153 12.81 21.30 7.84
N ALA A 154 12.49 22.59 8.03
CA ALA A 154 12.76 23.37 9.25
C ALA A 154 11.54 23.39 10.22
N PHE A 155 10.45 22.71 9.84
CA PHE A 155 9.21 22.60 10.61
C PHE A 155 9.30 21.42 11.59
N THR A 156 9.28 21.71 12.90
CA THR A 156 9.61 20.76 13.97
C THR A 156 8.50 20.50 15.01
N PRO A 157 7.19 20.53 14.72
CA PRO A 157 6.23 20.06 15.72
C PRO A 157 6.42 18.57 15.97
N SER A 158 6.86 18.25 17.18
CA SER A 158 7.07 16.89 17.68
C SER A 158 5.78 16.23 18.14
N GLY A 159 5.79 14.90 18.25
CA GLY A 159 4.68 14.15 18.82
C GLY A 159 3.83 13.39 17.80
N HIS A 160 4.14 13.50 16.50
CA HIS A 160 3.59 12.64 15.46
C HIS A 160 4.65 11.64 14.98
N GLY A 161 4.33 10.35 15.03
CA GLY A 161 5.32 9.32 14.76
C GLY A 161 4.71 7.92 14.77
N LEU A 162 5.52 6.96 14.31
CA LEU A 162 5.22 5.54 14.45
C LEU A 162 5.76 5.04 15.79
N HIS A 163 4.86 4.65 16.68
CA HIS A 163 5.20 4.25 18.03
C HIS A 163 5.08 2.72 18.20
N PHE A 164 6.07 2.13 18.89
CA PHE A 164 6.19 0.71 19.16
C PHE A 164 6.15 0.48 20.69
N PRO A 165 4.96 0.33 21.30
CA PRO A 165 4.79 0.40 22.75
C PRO A 165 5.66 -0.61 23.52
N LYS A 166 5.69 -1.87 23.05
CA LYS A 166 6.44 -2.95 23.71
C LYS A 166 7.96 -2.73 23.66
N LEU A 167 8.44 -2.08 22.61
CA LEU A 167 9.87 -1.75 22.43
C LEU A 167 10.25 -0.42 23.09
N LYS A 168 9.27 0.34 23.62
CA LYS A 168 9.44 1.71 24.11
C LYS A 168 10.16 2.60 23.09
N MET A 169 9.90 2.37 21.81
CA MET A 169 10.56 3.03 20.69
C MET A 169 9.55 3.90 19.92
N GLU A 170 10.02 5.04 19.43
CA GLU A 170 9.26 5.92 18.57
C GLU A 170 10.11 6.39 17.39
N LEU A 171 9.56 6.21 16.19
CA LEU A 171 10.03 6.90 15.01
C LEU A 171 9.28 8.23 14.91
N ASP A 172 9.84 9.27 15.51
CA ASP A 172 9.30 10.62 15.47
C ASP A 172 9.54 11.24 14.09
N PHE A 173 8.46 11.56 13.39
CA PHE A 173 8.55 12.01 12.00
C PHE A 173 9.12 13.42 11.87
N SER A 174 9.12 14.24 12.93
CA SER A 174 9.59 15.65 12.87
C SER A 174 11.08 15.81 13.15
N LYS A 175 11.72 14.82 13.77
CA LYS A 175 13.12 14.93 14.23
C LYS A 175 14.18 14.74 13.15
N LYS A 176 13.80 14.27 11.96
CA LYS A 176 14.72 14.06 10.84
C LYS A 176 14.08 14.55 9.55
N PRO A 177 14.66 15.57 8.88
CA PRO A 177 14.18 15.97 7.57
C PRO A 177 14.38 14.83 6.57
N GLY A 178 13.43 14.68 5.64
CA GLY A 178 13.53 13.74 4.52
C GLY A 178 12.70 12.46 4.70
N ILE A 179 13.18 11.37 4.09
CA ILE A 179 12.45 10.11 3.95
C ILE A 179 12.96 9.09 4.96
N MET A 180 12.09 8.73 5.90
CA MET A 180 12.32 7.63 6.85
C MET A 180 11.88 6.31 6.24
N LYS A 181 12.68 5.27 6.45
CA LYS A 181 12.41 3.91 6.00
C LYS A 181 12.62 2.96 7.16
N ILE A 182 11.72 2.01 7.33
CA ILE A 182 11.76 1.03 8.43
C ILE A 182 11.26 -0.32 7.96
N VAL A 183 11.89 -1.38 8.49
CA VAL A 183 11.44 -2.77 8.35
C VAL A 183 11.13 -3.29 9.74
N TRP A 184 9.98 -3.95 9.93
CA TRP A 184 9.60 -4.56 11.20
C TRP A 184 8.87 -5.88 11.00
N LYS A 185 8.90 -6.77 11.99
CA LYS A 185 8.14 -8.04 11.96
C LYS A 185 6.65 -7.74 12.07
N THR A 186 5.89 -8.15 11.06
CA THR A 186 4.49 -7.75 10.82
C THR A 186 3.53 -8.21 11.91
N SER A 187 3.59 -9.50 12.26
CA SER A 187 2.62 -10.12 13.16
C SER A 187 3.04 -10.14 14.63
N THR A 188 4.30 -9.80 14.95
CA THR A 188 4.83 -9.90 16.33
C THR A 188 5.01 -8.54 17.01
N ILE A 189 5.13 -7.45 16.24
CA ILE A 189 5.41 -6.12 16.79
C ILE A 189 4.13 -5.26 16.82
N ASN A 190 3.70 -4.94 18.04
CA ASN A 190 2.67 -3.92 18.27
C ASN A 190 3.18 -2.56 17.79
N HIS A 191 2.37 -1.87 16.99
CA HIS A 191 2.68 -0.52 16.52
C HIS A 191 1.41 0.30 16.31
N HIS A 192 1.58 1.62 16.21
CA HIS A 192 0.56 2.55 15.73
C HIS A 192 1.16 3.89 15.36
N THR A 193 0.46 4.64 14.51
CA THR A 193 0.74 6.05 14.26
C THR A 193 0.00 6.89 15.30
N LYS A 194 0.75 7.71 16.05
CA LYS A 194 0.16 8.62 17.05
C LYS A 194 -0.65 9.72 16.39
N LYS A 195 -1.68 10.20 17.08
CA LYS A 195 -2.46 11.36 16.64
C LYS A 195 -1.53 12.55 16.39
N PRO A 196 -1.55 13.17 15.20
CA PRO A 196 -0.76 14.36 14.96
C PRO A 196 -1.24 15.51 15.86
N PRO A 197 -0.33 16.37 16.33
CA PRO A 197 -0.70 17.55 17.09
C PRO A 197 -1.39 18.60 16.18
N PRO A 198 -2.18 19.53 16.73
CA PRO A 198 -2.97 20.49 15.95
C PRO A 198 -2.18 21.30 14.94
N GLU A 199 -0.92 21.61 15.23
CA GLU A 199 -0.01 22.36 14.36
C GLU A 199 0.28 21.61 13.05
N ILE A 200 0.31 20.27 13.09
CA ILE A 200 0.46 19.44 11.89
C ILE A 200 -0.87 19.32 11.15
N ILE A 201 -1.98 19.11 11.88
CA ILE A 201 -3.31 18.92 11.28
C ILE A 201 -3.73 20.17 10.51
N ASN A 202 -3.57 21.33 11.13
CA ASN A 202 -4.02 22.62 10.63
C ASN A 202 -2.99 23.28 9.70
N HIS A 203 -1.87 22.63 9.39
CA HIS A 203 -0.86 23.23 8.52
C HIS A 203 -1.35 23.27 7.06
N ASP A 204 -1.41 24.45 6.45
CA ASP A 204 -2.00 24.61 5.11
C ASP A 204 -1.18 23.96 3.98
N LYS A 205 0.15 23.94 4.13
CA LYS A 205 1.06 23.55 3.03
C LYS A 205 1.57 22.11 3.09
N ILE A 206 1.57 21.47 4.25
CA ILE A 206 2.24 20.18 4.44
C ILE A 206 1.33 19.18 5.11
N THR A 207 1.59 17.91 4.86
CA THR A 207 0.92 16.78 5.49
C THR A 207 1.92 15.67 5.71
N HIS A 208 1.64 14.77 6.65
CA HIS A 208 2.44 13.57 6.81
C HIS A 208 1.98 12.50 5.81
N PHE A 209 2.95 11.86 5.15
CA PHE A 209 2.76 10.75 4.24
C PHE A 209 3.38 9.50 4.85
N GLY A 210 2.60 8.42 4.90
CA GLY A 210 3.07 7.07 5.19
C GLY A 210 2.74 6.12 4.06
N CYS A 211 3.60 5.16 3.81
CA CYS A 211 3.36 4.07 2.87
C CYS A 211 3.86 2.76 3.48
N SER A 212 3.00 1.75 3.58
CA SER A 212 3.37 0.41 4.06
C SER A 212 3.07 -0.64 3.01
N PHE A 213 4.04 -1.52 2.75
CA PHE A 213 3.93 -2.59 1.77
C PHE A 213 3.48 -3.88 2.44
N GLN A 214 2.50 -4.56 1.85
CA GLN A 214 1.75 -5.62 2.52
C GLN A 214 1.41 -6.78 1.58
N MET A 215 1.14 -7.93 2.20
CA MET A 215 0.55 -9.10 1.58
C MET A 215 -0.52 -9.66 2.52
N ASN A 216 -1.74 -9.80 2.05
CA ASN A 216 -2.86 -10.21 2.88
C ASN A 216 -3.09 -11.74 2.88
N HIS A 217 -3.38 -12.33 4.04
CA HIS A 217 -3.70 -13.77 4.15
C HIS A 217 -4.82 -14.22 3.21
N LYS A 218 -5.88 -13.41 3.02
CA LYS A 218 -6.98 -13.76 2.13
C LYS A 218 -6.53 -13.85 0.68
N LEU A 219 -5.60 -12.98 0.27
CA LEU A 219 -5.09 -12.96 -1.10
C LEU A 219 -4.17 -14.16 -1.35
N PHE A 220 -3.34 -14.52 -0.36
CA PHE A 220 -2.55 -15.75 -0.41
C PHE A 220 -3.43 -17.00 -0.56
N ASN A 221 -4.50 -17.11 0.22
CA ASN A 221 -5.44 -18.24 0.13
C ASN A 221 -6.14 -18.30 -1.24
N VAL A 222 -6.32 -17.17 -1.91
CA VAL A 222 -6.82 -17.13 -3.30
C VAL A 222 -5.74 -17.66 -4.26
N GLY A 223 -4.49 -17.25 -4.08
CA GLY A 223 -3.34 -17.77 -4.84
C GLY A 223 -3.17 -19.28 -4.72
N ASP A 224 -3.22 -19.83 -3.51
CA ASP A 224 -3.16 -21.28 -3.29
C ASP A 224 -4.27 -22.03 -4.07
N LYS A 225 -5.50 -21.50 -4.03
CA LYS A 225 -6.62 -22.09 -4.80
C LYS A 225 -6.36 -22.02 -6.31
N PHE A 226 -5.74 -20.96 -6.79
CA PHE A 226 -5.44 -20.76 -8.20
C PHE A 226 -4.32 -21.66 -8.71
N LEU A 227 -3.44 -22.19 -7.85
CA LEU A 227 -2.42 -23.17 -8.26
C LEU A 227 -3.02 -24.42 -8.93
N ARG A 228 -4.29 -24.74 -8.62
CA ARG A 228 -5.03 -25.90 -9.12
C ARG A 228 -5.98 -25.54 -10.28
N MET A 229 -5.91 -24.32 -10.82
CA MET A 229 -6.83 -23.82 -11.84
C MET A 229 -6.12 -23.51 -13.17
N THR A 230 -6.87 -23.59 -14.27
CA THR A 230 -6.39 -23.13 -15.58
C THR A 230 -6.35 -21.60 -15.64
N PRO A 231 -5.49 -21.00 -16.50
CA PRO A 231 -5.43 -19.55 -16.68
C PRO A 231 -6.79 -18.90 -17.01
N ASN A 232 -7.61 -19.54 -17.86
CA ASN A 232 -8.94 -19.04 -18.20
C ASN A 232 -9.86 -18.99 -16.98
N LYS A 233 -9.78 -20.00 -16.10
CA LYS A 233 -10.57 -20.02 -14.87
C LYS A 233 -10.09 -18.93 -13.91
N ILE A 234 -8.78 -18.74 -13.76
CA ILE A 234 -8.20 -17.65 -12.95
C ILE A 234 -8.69 -16.30 -13.46
N ASN A 235 -8.56 -16.03 -14.76
CA ASN A 235 -8.97 -14.75 -15.35
C ASN A 235 -10.46 -14.46 -15.14
N SER A 236 -11.33 -15.48 -15.17
CA SER A 236 -12.76 -15.29 -14.83
C SER A 236 -13.01 -14.91 -13.36
N LYS A 237 -12.07 -15.23 -12.46
CA LYS A 237 -12.15 -15.01 -11.01
C LYS A 237 -11.42 -13.75 -10.54
N VAL A 238 -10.65 -13.10 -11.41
CA VAL A 238 -9.91 -11.88 -11.07
C VAL A 238 -10.50 -10.70 -11.82
N ASN A 239 -10.62 -9.55 -11.15
CA ASN A 239 -10.79 -8.28 -11.85
C ASN A 239 -9.40 -7.72 -12.16
N GLY A 240 -8.92 -7.97 -13.38
CA GLY A 240 -7.65 -7.43 -13.88
C GLY A 240 -7.65 -5.89 -13.89
N TYR A 241 -6.49 -5.28 -14.11
CA TYR A 241 -6.35 -3.82 -14.01
C TYR A 241 -7.30 -3.08 -14.97
N PHE A 242 -7.37 -3.53 -16.22
CA PHE A 242 -8.23 -2.92 -17.23
C PHE A 242 -9.72 -3.16 -16.96
N GLU A 243 -10.09 -4.39 -16.56
CA GLU A 243 -11.47 -4.73 -16.20
C GLU A 243 -11.96 -3.87 -15.03
N ARG A 244 -11.14 -3.72 -13.99
CA ARG A 244 -11.42 -2.85 -12.85
C ARG A 244 -11.63 -1.39 -13.30
N ASN A 245 -10.75 -0.87 -14.14
CA ASN A 245 -10.86 0.51 -14.62
C ASN A 245 -12.15 0.76 -15.41
N ILE A 246 -12.56 -0.18 -16.26
CA ILE A 246 -13.84 -0.10 -16.98
C ILE A 246 -15.02 -0.10 -16.01
N GLN A 247 -14.99 -0.96 -14.99
CA GLN A 247 -16.04 -1.02 -13.96
C GLN A 247 -16.14 0.28 -13.16
N ASP A 248 -15.01 0.86 -12.76
CA ASP A 248 -14.97 2.12 -12.01
C ASP A 248 -15.53 3.30 -12.83
N GLN A 249 -15.26 3.33 -14.15
CA GLN A 249 -15.87 4.31 -15.06
C GLN A 249 -17.39 4.13 -15.20
N LYS A 250 -17.87 2.88 -15.32
CA LYS A 250 -19.31 2.59 -15.43
C LYS A 250 -20.07 2.98 -14.16
N ARG A 251 -19.47 2.78 -12.98
CA ARG A 251 -20.06 3.18 -11.68
C ARG A 251 -20.21 4.70 -11.57
N THR A 252 -19.33 5.47 -12.21
CA THR A 252 -19.38 6.93 -12.20
C THR A 252 -20.53 7.49 -13.05
N LYS A 253 -20.98 6.77 -14.09
CA LYS A 253 -22.09 7.21 -14.96
C LYS A 253 -23.49 6.93 -14.40
N LYS A 254 -23.59 6.27 -13.24
CA LYS A 254 -24.87 5.87 -12.61
C LYS A 254 -25.25 6.71 -11.38
N CYS A 255 -24.44 7.71 -11.04
CA CYS A 255 -24.73 8.73 -10.03
C CYS A 255 -24.90 10.07 -10.74
#